data_AF-A0A7C1N9J5-F1
#
_entry.id   AF-A0A7C1N9J5-F1
#
_cell.length_a   1.000
_cell.length_b   1.000
_cell.length_c   1.000
_cell.angle_alpha   90.00
_cell.angle_beta   90.00
_cell.angle_gamma   90.00
#
_symmetry.space_group_name_H-M   'P 1'
#
loop_
_entity.id
_entity.type
_entity.pdbx_description
1 polymer ?
#
loop_
_entity_poly.entity_id
_entity_poly.type
_entity_poly.pdbx_seq_one_letter_code
_entity_poly.pdbx_strand_id
1 'polypeptide(L)'
;MLKKQGKIIILIAAIIAFSGFGTALADENFPTWISTENFVPPKGAETVSEKFSGKLSFTTTEMNMKTTPEGKLVRYPWAWWGIFDFIAKQDPKGAVPLFKLDAKLFPGLEVEFFTTENGDLVPVQRGIIRKPIKDRTESFWELIVGPGKVWKVADKVEKWKGWNKAAFPFSLVQSQEGEALLGLGFFYYKGKKVSKLFFQVSNDTAGGFIFWDDEWNVTGWGEAEIAFAAGTIKNESALQKAFKKEVANRLPMKPLPELGSDVLGVGGDVDQNNVLTMAMVKDNVIYYSPIKTPFGEYPYPDGMRVGVWSMSKSLVPGMAALRLAEKYGTDFLDTKIVDYFEENVEFKYIDDASKARWKMVTIGHALHMATGMGPVDYDKNWAMESVNTYQWSYSYHLADQIRYYFNQKPNPEVDGPGKKFAYIDQDMWAATLAMERFLKKKEGPNATILNMLIEEVYKPIGVDHFALGTGYTKTNEPGFPYSAWGVLPTIDYLAKTGRLIANKGMTEDGKSILKKELIEDFFTNSEYQLAFWKNTFENKDKKKFFIPRMSGAGGNYVFPMPNGLVGIVLGYNSYSFKWSLEQRMTMIEAANKIKPFK
;
A
#
# COMPACT_ATOMS: atom_id res chain seq x y z
N MET A 1 40.45 46.08 48.70
CA MET A 1 40.86 44.66 48.75
C MET A 1 40.13 43.90 47.64
N LEU A 2 40.92 43.26 46.76
CA LEU A 2 40.64 42.14 45.85
C LEU A 2 39.20 41.82 45.34
N LYS A 3 39.07 42.01 44.02
CA LYS A 3 38.59 41.09 42.94
C LYS A 3 37.15 40.53 42.93
N LYS A 4 36.46 40.96 41.86
CA LYS A 4 35.77 40.20 40.78
C LYS A 4 34.74 39.11 41.16
N GLN A 5 33.46 39.47 41.02
CA GLN A 5 32.36 38.64 40.52
C GLN A 5 32.25 38.91 38.99
N GLY A 6 31.79 38.06 38.09
CA GLY A 6 31.22 36.71 38.12
C GLY A 6 30.55 36.49 36.75
N LYS A 7 30.80 35.33 36.12
CA LYS A 7 29.97 34.62 35.11
C LYS A 7 30.83 33.52 34.48
N ILE A 8 30.71 32.31 35.03
CA ILE A 8 31.26 31.09 34.45
C ILE A 8 30.14 30.45 33.62
N ILE A 9 30.44 30.26 32.34
CA ILE A 9 29.68 29.41 31.41
C ILE A 9 29.98 27.97 31.79
N ILE A 10 28.97 27.23 32.25
CA ILE A 10 29.07 25.79 32.47
C ILE A 10 28.74 25.10 31.14
N LEU A 11 29.75 24.46 30.57
CA LEU A 11 29.65 23.55 29.43
C LEU A 11 29.06 22.22 29.95
N ILE A 12 27.80 21.90 29.61
CA ILE A 12 27.23 20.56 29.87
C ILE A 12 27.42 19.72 28.61
N ALA A 13 28.35 18.78 28.69
CA ALA A 13 28.45 17.66 27.76
C ALA A 13 27.35 16.65 28.10
N ALA A 14 26.29 16.59 27.29
CA ALA A 14 25.27 15.55 27.37
C ALA A 14 25.66 14.38 26.46
N ILE A 15 26.49 13.48 26.99
CA ILE A 15 26.53 12.08 26.57
C ILE A 15 25.45 11.39 27.40
N ILE A 16 24.28 11.12 26.81
CA ILE A 16 23.27 10.24 27.42
C ILE A 16 23.27 8.91 26.68
N ALA A 17 23.48 7.88 27.50
CA ALA A 17 23.56 6.46 27.20
C ALA A 17 22.46 5.94 26.27
N PHE A 18 22.88 5.38 25.13
CA PHE A 18 22.17 4.34 24.40
C PHE A 18 22.49 2.98 25.04
N SER A 19 21.86 2.66 26.17
CA SER A 19 21.84 1.31 26.72
C SER A 19 20.82 1.20 27.84
N GLY A 20 19.73 0.48 27.59
CA GLY A 20 18.76 0.10 28.62
C GLY A 20 17.41 0.78 28.48
N PHE A 21 16.57 0.24 27.60
CA PHE A 21 15.12 0.24 27.83
C PHE A 21 14.64 -1.18 27.62
N GLY A 22 14.40 -1.87 28.74
CA GLY A 22 13.47 -2.99 28.75
C GLY A 22 12.12 -2.45 28.30
N THR A 23 11.56 -3.08 27.27
CA THR A 23 10.21 -2.81 26.81
C THR A 23 9.24 -3.17 27.93
N ALA A 24 8.56 -2.15 28.47
CA ALA A 24 7.42 -2.35 29.34
C ALA A 24 6.27 -2.95 28.53
N LEU A 25 6.24 -4.29 28.44
CA LEU A 25 5.02 -5.06 28.23
C LEU A 25 4.30 -5.09 29.59
N ALA A 26 3.68 -3.98 29.97
CA ALA A 26 2.87 -3.86 31.19
C ALA A 26 1.38 -3.90 30.83
N ASP A 27 0.99 -4.90 30.03
CA ASP A 27 -0.41 -5.29 29.85
C ASP A 27 -0.46 -6.79 30.16
N GLU A 28 -1.07 -7.16 31.29
CA GLU A 28 -0.84 -8.43 32.01
C GLU A 28 -1.35 -9.70 31.31
N ASN A 29 -1.80 -9.65 30.05
CA ASN A 29 -2.51 -10.79 29.41
C ASN A 29 -2.02 -11.22 28.01
N PHE A 30 -0.87 -10.74 27.55
CA PHE A 30 -0.31 -11.18 26.28
C PHE A 30 0.54 -12.47 26.41
N PRO A 31 0.40 -13.46 25.51
CA PRO A 31 1.32 -14.60 25.50
C PRO A 31 2.75 -14.13 25.27
N THR A 32 3.71 -14.67 26.04
CA THR A 32 5.12 -14.23 25.97
C THR A 32 5.77 -14.39 24.59
N TRP A 33 5.24 -15.27 23.75
CA TRP A 33 5.78 -15.54 22.42
C TRP A 33 5.44 -14.46 21.38
N ILE A 34 4.52 -13.52 21.67
CA ILE A 34 4.15 -12.49 20.70
C ILE A 34 5.20 -11.39 20.57
N SER A 35 6.17 -11.25 21.47
CA SER A 35 7.25 -10.27 21.30
C SER A 35 7.91 -10.40 19.92
N THR A 36 8.06 -9.27 19.21
CA THR A 36 8.62 -9.19 17.84
C THR A 36 9.98 -9.90 17.71
N GLU A 37 10.77 -9.95 18.78
CA GLU A 37 12.05 -10.67 18.85
C GLU A 37 11.93 -12.18 18.58
N ASN A 38 10.76 -12.78 18.83
CA ASN A 38 10.52 -14.20 18.56
C ASN A 38 10.36 -14.50 17.07
N PHE A 39 10.16 -13.48 16.23
CA PHE A 39 9.94 -13.63 14.79
C PHE A 39 11.20 -13.37 13.97
N VAL A 40 12.35 -13.23 14.62
CA VAL A 40 13.67 -13.10 13.98
C VAL A 40 14.68 -14.07 14.58
N PRO A 41 15.73 -14.45 13.83
CA PRO A 41 16.83 -15.21 14.38
C PRO A 41 17.50 -14.42 15.52
N PRO A 42 17.71 -15.01 16.72
CA PRO A 42 18.48 -14.36 17.75
C PRO A 42 19.93 -14.18 17.32
N LYS A 43 20.65 -13.25 17.94
CA LYS A 43 22.08 -13.04 17.68
C LYS A 43 22.85 -14.36 17.89
N GLY A 44 23.59 -14.78 16.87
CA GLY A 44 24.36 -16.03 16.90
C GLY A 44 23.54 -17.29 16.62
N ALA A 45 22.31 -17.17 16.11
CA ALA A 45 21.53 -18.33 15.69
C ALA A 45 22.27 -19.15 14.63
N GLU A 46 22.27 -20.48 14.80
CA GLU A 46 22.85 -21.40 13.83
C GLU A 46 21.97 -21.48 12.58
N THR A 47 22.61 -21.51 11.41
CA THR A 47 21.96 -21.78 10.13
C THR A 47 21.42 -23.21 10.10
N VAL A 48 20.28 -23.41 9.44
CA VAL A 48 19.71 -24.75 9.28
C VAL A 48 20.51 -25.56 8.25
N SER A 49 20.74 -26.84 8.52
CA SER A 49 21.17 -27.81 7.50
C SER A 49 19.97 -28.41 6.74
N GLU A 50 18.79 -28.38 7.36
CA GLU A 50 17.54 -28.88 6.81
C GLU A 50 16.73 -27.74 6.18
N LYS A 51 16.62 -27.76 4.85
CA LYS A 51 15.80 -26.81 4.09
C LYS A 51 14.31 -27.09 4.28
N PHE A 52 13.50 -26.05 4.40
CA PHE A 52 12.04 -26.13 4.31
C PHE A 52 11.60 -25.95 2.86
N SER A 53 10.83 -26.91 2.33
CA SER A 53 10.23 -26.84 1.00
C SER A 53 8.88 -27.56 0.96
N GLY A 54 7.84 -26.86 0.51
CA GLY A 54 6.52 -27.44 0.30
C GLY A 54 5.39 -26.47 0.60
N LYS A 55 4.17 -27.02 0.66
CA LYS A 55 2.94 -26.24 0.87
C LYS A 55 2.47 -26.32 2.31
N LEU A 56 2.18 -25.17 2.90
CA LEU A 56 1.46 -25.04 4.15
C LEU A 56 0.01 -24.66 3.87
N SER A 57 -0.93 -25.39 4.46
CA SER A 57 -2.35 -25.04 4.47
C SER A 57 -2.73 -24.63 5.89
N PHE A 58 -3.17 -23.39 6.07
CA PHE A 58 -3.61 -22.85 7.35
C PHE A 58 -5.08 -23.18 7.57
N THR A 59 -5.45 -23.51 8.80
CA THR A 59 -6.85 -23.62 9.20
C THR A 59 -7.41 -22.24 9.52
N THR A 60 -8.63 -21.94 9.06
CA THR A 60 -9.34 -20.73 9.48
C THR A 60 -9.51 -20.77 10.99
N THR A 61 -8.99 -19.76 11.70
CA THR A 61 -8.88 -19.78 13.17
C THR A 61 -9.34 -18.46 13.76
N GLU A 62 -10.13 -18.47 14.83
CA GLU A 62 -10.50 -17.25 15.55
C GLU A 62 -9.28 -16.67 16.27
N MET A 63 -9.02 -15.38 16.00
CA MET A 63 -7.95 -14.61 16.61
C MET A 63 -8.43 -14.04 17.94
N ASN A 64 -7.53 -14.02 18.93
CA ASN A 64 -7.70 -13.11 20.05
C ASN A 64 -7.45 -11.71 19.52
N MET A 65 -8.37 -10.77 19.74
CA MET A 65 -8.25 -9.40 19.25
C MET A 65 -8.56 -8.42 20.37
N LYS A 66 -7.76 -7.36 20.46
CA LYS A 66 -7.97 -6.21 21.34
C LYS A 66 -8.03 -4.96 20.47
N THR A 67 -9.10 -4.18 20.65
CA THR A 67 -9.24 -2.87 20.01
C THR A 67 -8.98 -1.76 21.02
N THR A 68 -8.56 -0.61 20.53
CA THR A 68 -8.52 0.63 21.30
C THR A 68 -9.33 1.69 20.56
N PRO A 69 -10.31 2.34 21.23
CA PRO A 69 -10.83 1.99 22.55
C PRO A 69 -11.49 0.59 22.58
N GLU A 70 -11.60 0.04 23.79
CA GLU A 70 -12.10 -1.31 24.03
C GLU A 70 -13.57 -1.45 23.58
N GLY A 71 -13.95 -2.64 23.08
CA GLY A 71 -15.33 -2.92 22.69
C GLY A 71 -15.75 -2.44 21.29
N LYS A 72 -14.88 -1.71 20.56
CA LYS A 72 -15.16 -1.22 19.20
C LYS A 72 -15.02 -2.26 18.08
N LEU A 73 -14.73 -3.53 18.38
CA LEU A 73 -14.55 -4.56 17.35
C LEU A 73 -15.87 -4.97 16.67
N VAL A 74 -15.99 -4.75 15.37
CA VAL A 74 -17.10 -5.22 14.55
C VAL A 74 -16.70 -6.52 13.87
N ARG A 75 -17.36 -7.60 14.31
CA ARG A 75 -17.08 -8.95 13.85
C ARG A 75 -17.39 -9.15 12.37
N TYR A 76 -18.48 -8.56 11.87
CA TYR A 76 -18.95 -8.70 10.49
C TYR A 76 -19.03 -7.33 9.80
N PRO A 77 -17.91 -6.76 9.33
CA PRO A 77 -17.85 -5.37 8.90
C PRO A 77 -18.83 -5.06 7.77
N TRP A 78 -18.94 -5.96 6.78
CA TRP A 78 -19.86 -5.78 5.65
C TRP A 78 -21.34 -5.72 6.04
N ALA A 79 -21.74 -6.44 7.09
CA ALA A 79 -23.13 -6.45 7.56
C ALA A 79 -23.51 -5.17 8.30
N TRP A 80 -22.52 -4.43 8.82
CA TRP A 80 -22.77 -3.25 9.66
C TRP A 80 -23.31 -2.07 8.86
N TRP A 81 -22.92 -1.94 7.60
CA TRP A 81 -23.20 -0.75 6.79
C TRP A 81 -24.58 -0.73 6.13
N GLY A 82 -25.29 -1.87 6.02
CA GLY A 82 -26.63 -2.01 5.40
C GLY A 82 -26.72 -1.64 3.89
N ILE A 83 -25.85 -0.74 3.41
CA ILE A 83 -25.77 -0.24 2.03
C ILE A 83 -25.22 -1.29 1.06
N PHE A 84 -24.63 -2.36 1.57
CA PHE A 84 -24.00 -3.43 0.79
C PHE A 84 -24.96 -4.59 0.46
N ASP A 85 -26.25 -4.47 0.80
CA ASP A 85 -27.28 -5.52 0.59
C ASP A 85 -27.34 -5.99 -0.87
N PHE A 86 -27.02 -5.10 -1.82
CA PHE A 86 -27.01 -5.42 -3.24
C PHE A 86 -25.90 -6.42 -3.60
N ILE A 87 -24.73 -6.38 -2.95
CA ILE A 87 -23.60 -7.28 -3.22
C ILE A 87 -23.92 -8.67 -2.67
N ALA A 88 -24.48 -8.73 -1.46
CA ALA A 88 -24.85 -9.99 -0.83
C ALA A 88 -25.83 -10.80 -1.71
N LYS A 89 -26.71 -10.11 -2.46
CA LYS A 89 -27.63 -10.73 -3.43
C LYS A 89 -26.95 -11.26 -4.69
N GLN A 90 -25.71 -10.85 -4.97
CA GLN A 90 -24.91 -11.27 -6.13
C GLN A 90 -23.97 -12.45 -5.82
N ASP A 91 -23.85 -12.86 -4.55
CA ASP A 91 -22.96 -13.94 -4.18
C ASP A 91 -23.34 -15.27 -4.90
N PRO A 92 -22.37 -15.99 -5.48
CA PRO A 92 -22.64 -17.29 -6.11
C PRO A 92 -23.30 -18.26 -5.14
N LYS A 93 -24.24 -19.08 -5.64
CA LYS A 93 -24.87 -20.13 -4.83
C LYS A 93 -23.81 -21.01 -4.15
N GLY A 94 -23.90 -21.11 -2.83
CA GLY A 94 -22.98 -21.91 -2.01
C GLY A 94 -21.72 -21.17 -1.53
N ALA A 95 -21.46 -19.95 -2.01
CA ALA A 95 -20.42 -19.10 -1.43
C ALA A 95 -20.81 -18.69 -0.01
N VAL A 96 -19.82 -18.55 0.88
CA VAL A 96 -20.03 -17.86 2.16
C VAL A 96 -20.55 -16.46 1.86
N PRO A 97 -21.70 -16.00 2.39
CA PRO A 97 -22.21 -14.66 2.12
C PRO A 97 -21.24 -13.56 2.56
N LEU A 98 -21.16 -12.45 1.81
CA LEU A 98 -20.27 -11.32 2.09
C LEU A 98 -20.45 -10.80 3.53
N PHE A 99 -21.69 -10.76 3.99
CA PHE A 99 -22.08 -10.28 5.32
C PHE A 99 -21.74 -11.21 6.47
N LYS A 100 -21.31 -12.43 6.16
CA LYS A 100 -20.84 -13.39 7.15
C LYS A 100 -19.32 -13.46 7.21
N LEU A 101 -18.62 -12.64 6.41
CA LEU A 101 -17.16 -12.57 6.51
C LEU A 101 -16.77 -11.95 7.84
N ASP A 102 -15.97 -12.70 8.60
CA ASP A 102 -15.65 -12.44 9.99
C ASP A 102 -14.21 -11.87 10.11
N ALA A 103 -14.12 -10.64 10.62
CA ALA A 103 -12.86 -9.95 10.85
C ALA A 103 -12.03 -10.52 12.00
N LYS A 104 -12.62 -11.40 12.84
CA LYS A 104 -11.88 -12.15 13.87
C LYS A 104 -11.20 -13.39 13.34
N LEU A 105 -11.50 -13.85 12.13
CA LEU A 105 -10.93 -15.09 11.63
C LEU A 105 -9.63 -14.84 10.87
N PHE A 106 -8.54 -15.46 11.31
CA PHE A 106 -7.35 -15.65 10.49
C PHE A 106 -7.70 -16.55 9.29
N PRO A 107 -7.30 -16.20 8.07
CA PRO A 107 -7.81 -16.88 6.87
C PRO A 107 -7.16 -18.25 6.64
N GLY A 108 -8.00 -19.26 6.44
CA GLY A 108 -7.57 -20.60 6.04
C GLY A 108 -7.14 -20.68 4.58
N LEU A 109 -5.90 -20.29 4.31
CA LEU A 109 -5.30 -20.21 2.98
C LEU A 109 -4.06 -21.11 2.87
N GLU A 110 -3.58 -21.28 1.64
CA GLU A 110 -2.41 -22.09 1.33
C GLU A 110 -1.25 -21.24 0.82
N VAL A 111 -0.04 -21.54 1.27
CA VAL A 111 1.19 -20.85 0.86
C VAL A 111 2.29 -21.88 0.65
N GLU A 112 2.96 -21.78 -0.48
CA GLU A 112 4.14 -22.57 -0.77
C GLU A 112 5.39 -21.80 -0.38
N PHE A 113 6.35 -22.49 0.23
CA PHE A 113 7.64 -21.93 0.59
C PHE A 113 8.80 -22.80 0.10
N PHE A 114 9.93 -22.17 -0.17
CA PHE A 114 11.24 -22.80 -0.29
C PHE A 114 12.26 -22.06 0.56
N THR A 115 13.39 -22.71 0.84
CA THR A 115 14.49 -22.12 1.62
C THR A 115 15.72 -21.87 0.74
N THR A 116 16.29 -20.67 0.82
CA THR A 116 17.55 -20.35 0.13
C THR A 116 18.76 -20.95 0.85
N GLU A 117 19.93 -20.92 0.22
CA GLU A 117 21.19 -21.31 0.87
C GLU A 117 21.57 -20.40 2.04
N ASN A 118 21.08 -19.15 2.05
CA ASN A 118 21.34 -18.16 3.10
C ASN A 118 20.34 -18.24 4.26
N GLY A 119 19.47 -19.25 4.28
CA GLY A 119 18.45 -19.43 5.33
C GLY A 119 17.27 -18.45 5.23
N ASP A 120 16.96 -17.95 4.03
CA ASP A 120 15.72 -17.21 3.79
C ASP A 120 14.56 -18.17 3.59
N LEU A 121 13.43 -17.91 4.24
CA LEU A 121 12.16 -18.58 3.98
C LEU A 121 11.40 -17.77 2.93
N VAL A 122 11.27 -18.28 1.71
CA VAL A 122 10.72 -17.50 0.60
C VAL A 122 9.37 -18.07 0.17
N PRO A 123 8.28 -17.30 0.29
CA PRO A 123 6.99 -17.70 -0.25
C PRO A 123 7.01 -17.64 -1.78
N VAL A 124 6.33 -18.58 -2.42
CA VAL A 124 6.16 -18.62 -3.89
C VAL A 124 5.13 -17.58 -4.32
N GLN A 125 4.00 -17.51 -3.61
CA GLN A 125 2.97 -16.51 -3.85
C GLN A 125 3.33 -15.21 -3.12
N ARG A 126 3.56 -14.13 -3.88
CA ARG A 126 4.03 -12.82 -3.37
C ARG A 126 3.07 -11.64 -3.61
N GLY A 127 1.93 -11.93 -4.23
CA GLY A 127 0.78 -11.03 -4.34
C GLY A 127 -0.30 -11.36 -3.29
N ILE A 128 -1.51 -10.87 -3.50
CA ILE A 128 -2.67 -11.19 -2.65
C ILE A 128 -3.06 -12.66 -2.85
N ILE A 129 -3.04 -13.41 -1.76
CA ILE A 129 -3.43 -14.81 -1.66
C ILE A 129 -4.87 -14.84 -1.14
N ARG A 130 -5.76 -15.37 -1.97
CA ARG A 130 -7.19 -15.51 -1.70
C ARG A 130 -7.76 -16.67 -2.50
N LYS A 131 -8.98 -17.10 -2.18
CA LYS A 131 -9.74 -18.07 -2.98
C LYS A 131 -10.71 -17.35 -3.92
N PRO A 132 -11.14 -17.97 -5.04
CA PRO A 132 -12.25 -17.44 -5.84
C PRO A 132 -13.50 -17.24 -4.97
N ILE A 133 -14.40 -16.30 -5.32
CA ILE A 133 -15.58 -15.95 -4.49
C ILE A 133 -16.38 -17.20 -4.08
N LYS A 134 -16.56 -18.15 -5.01
CA LYS A 134 -17.32 -19.37 -4.76
C LYS A 134 -16.77 -20.20 -3.60
N ASP A 135 -15.45 -20.20 -3.46
CA ASP A 135 -14.71 -21.02 -2.49
C ASP A 135 -14.07 -20.17 -1.38
N ARG A 136 -14.46 -18.90 -1.26
CA ARG A 136 -13.91 -18.00 -0.25
C ARG A 136 -14.11 -18.54 1.16
N THR A 137 -13.17 -18.23 2.04
CA THR A 137 -13.26 -18.60 3.45
C THR A 137 -14.27 -17.69 4.16
N GLU A 138 -14.63 -18.05 5.39
CA GLU A 138 -15.43 -17.17 6.25
C GLU A 138 -14.62 -15.99 6.81
N SER A 139 -13.31 -15.94 6.57
CA SER A 139 -12.49 -14.81 6.98
C SER A 139 -12.73 -13.60 6.11
N PHE A 140 -12.82 -12.44 6.74
CA PHE A 140 -12.78 -11.13 6.08
C PHE A 140 -11.45 -10.86 5.38
N TRP A 141 -10.39 -11.53 5.82
CA TRP A 141 -9.02 -11.24 5.45
C TRP A 141 -8.50 -12.15 4.34
N GLU A 142 -7.62 -11.57 3.54
CA GLU A 142 -6.74 -12.22 2.60
C GLU A 142 -5.30 -12.06 3.10
N LEU A 143 -4.33 -12.70 2.44
CA LEU A 143 -2.92 -12.63 2.86
C LEU A 143 -2.02 -12.09 1.78
N ILE A 144 -1.06 -11.25 2.15
CA ILE A 144 0.21 -11.12 1.42
C ILE A 144 1.30 -11.66 2.32
N VAL A 145 2.15 -12.56 1.82
CA VAL A 145 3.22 -13.17 2.60
C VAL A 145 4.58 -12.73 2.07
N GLY A 146 5.42 -12.25 2.98
CA GLY A 146 6.77 -11.79 2.67
C GLY A 146 7.84 -12.84 2.99
N PRO A 147 9.08 -12.63 2.52
CA PRO A 147 10.19 -13.51 2.82
C PRO A 147 10.63 -13.32 4.27
N GLY A 148 10.93 -14.42 4.92
CA GLY A 148 11.36 -14.48 6.31
C GLY A 148 12.67 -15.25 6.46
N LYS A 149 12.87 -15.88 7.61
CA LYS A 149 14.09 -16.60 7.95
C LYS A 149 13.81 -17.95 8.56
N VAL A 150 14.76 -18.86 8.39
CA VAL A 150 14.83 -20.13 9.13
C VAL A 150 16.13 -20.22 9.93
N TRP A 151 16.04 -20.80 11.13
CA TRP A 151 17.20 -21.02 12.00
C TRP A 151 16.97 -22.24 12.90
N LYS A 152 18.06 -22.81 13.42
CA LYS A 152 17.96 -23.91 14.38
C LYS A 152 17.47 -23.40 15.73
N VAL A 153 16.58 -24.15 16.37
CA VAL A 153 16.14 -23.84 17.73
C VAL A 153 17.28 -24.12 18.71
N ALA A 154 17.55 -23.19 19.63
CA ALA A 154 18.57 -23.36 20.65
C ALA A 154 18.24 -24.55 21.58
N ASP A 155 19.24 -25.36 21.92
CA ASP A 155 19.06 -26.60 22.70
C ASP A 155 18.44 -26.37 24.09
N LYS A 156 18.58 -25.16 24.64
CA LYS A 156 17.94 -24.74 25.89
C LYS A 156 16.40 -24.68 25.83
N VAL A 157 15.82 -24.66 24.63
CA VAL A 157 14.37 -24.69 24.43
C VAL A 157 13.93 -26.15 24.35
N GLU A 158 13.85 -26.81 25.52
CA GLU A 158 13.72 -28.27 25.63
C GLU A 158 12.59 -28.87 24.77
N LYS A 159 11.41 -28.22 24.76
CA LYS A 159 10.24 -28.65 23.96
C LYS A 159 10.54 -28.80 22.47
N TRP A 160 11.43 -27.97 21.93
CA TRP A 160 11.73 -27.87 20.50
C TRP A 160 13.19 -28.22 20.21
N LYS A 161 13.84 -28.96 21.11
CA LYS A 161 15.23 -29.37 20.96
C LYS A 161 15.44 -30.18 19.68
N GLY A 162 16.40 -29.77 18.87
CA GLY A 162 16.68 -30.38 17.56
C GLY A 162 15.59 -30.16 16.51
N TRP A 163 14.75 -29.14 16.67
CA TRP A 163 13.87 -28.62 15.62
C TRP A 163 14.46 -27.33 15.02
N ASN A 164 13.89 -26.91 13.90
CA ASN A 164 14.14 -25.60 13.30
C ASN A 164 12.93 -24.69 13.55
N LYS A 165 13.16 -23.38 13.52
CA LYS A 165 12.13 -22.35 13.56
C LYS A 165 12.13 -21.59 12.24
N ALA A 166 10.94 -21.39 11.70
CA ALA A 166 10.67 -20.62 10.49
C ALA A 166 9.77 -19.45 10.88
N ALA A 167 10.16 -18.22 10.55
CA ALA A 167 9.35 -17.03 10.79
C ALA A 167 9.29 -16.15 9.54
N PHE A 168 8.16 -15.47 9.33
CA PHE A 168 7.92 -14.64 8.16
C PHE A 168 6.94 -13.49 8.46
N PRO A 169 7.10 -12.34 7.77
CA PRO A 169 6.10 -11.28 7.78
C PRO A 169 4.93 -11.64 6.87
N PHE A 170 3.74 -11.15 7.22
CA PHE A 170 2.58 -11.14 6.34
C PHE A 170 1.78 -9.85 6.55
N SER A 171 0.84 -9.57 5.66
CA SER A 171 -0.22 -8.59 5.91
C SER A 171 -1.57 -9.28 5.80
N LEU A 172 -2.45 -9.03 6.77
CA LEU A 172 -3.88 -9.29 6.58
C LEU A 172 -4.43 -8.19 5.69
N VAL A 173 -5.07 -8.55 4.60
CA VAL A 173 -5.49 -7.60 3.58
C VAL A 173 -6.99 -7.71 3.33
N GLN A 174 -7.66 -6.58 3.20
CA GLN A 174 -8.95 -6.52 2.49
C GLN A 174 -8.71 -5.82 1.16
N SER A 175 -8.56 -6.59 0.09
CA SER A 175 -8.12 -6.04 -1.20
C SER A 175 -9.15 -5.19 -1.94
N GLN A 176 -10.45 -5.35 -1.66
CA GLN A 176 -11.50 -4.45 -2.14
C GLN A 176 -11.42 -3.06 -1.52
N GLU A 177 -10.80 -2.93 -0.35
CA GLU A 177 -10.65 -1.65 0.37
C GLU A 177 -9.23 -1.09 0.32
N GLY A 178 -8.26 -1.92 -0.07
CA GLY A 178 -6.85 -1.54 0.05
C GLY A 178 -6.38 -1.46 1.51
N GLU A 179 -7.07 -2.14 2.43
CA GLU A 179 -6.65 -2.23 3.82
C GLU A 179 -5.52 -3.24 4.03
N ALA A 180 -4.64 -2.95 4.99
CA ALA A 180 -3.62 -3.89 5.43
C ALA A 180 -3.29 -3.74 6.93
N LEU A 181 -3.30 -4.87 7.65
CA LEU A 181 -2.74 -4.99 8.99
C LEU A 181 -1.39 -5.70 8.93
N LEU A 182 -0.43 -5.28 9.74
CA LEU A 182 0.90 -5.88 9.79
C LEU A 182 0.89 -7.16 10.61
N GLY A 183 1.37 -8.25 10.04
CA GLY A 183 1.45 -9.55 10.69
C GLY A 183 2.86 -10.12 10.76
N LEU A 184 3.09 -10.93 11.78
CA LEU A 184 4.27 -11.81 11.90
C LEU A 184 3.79 -13.21 12.27
N GLY A 185 4.33 -14.22 11.58
CA GLY A 185 4.02 -15.63 11.82
C GLY A 185 5.30 -16.43 12.04
N PHE A 186 5.25 -17.45 12.90
CA PHE A 186 6.29 -18.46 12.99
C PHE A 186 5.72 -19.86 13.24
N PHE A 187 6.49 -20.88 12.87
CA PHE A 187 6.24 -22.27 13.23
C PHE A 187 7.57 -23.01 13.43
N TYR A 188 7.51 -24.15 14.11
CA TYR A 188 8.63 -25.06 14.26
C TYR A 188 8.48 -26.23 13.28
N TYR A 189 9.60 -26.72 12.73
CA TYR A 189 9.59 -27.90 11.86
C TYR A 189 10.77 -28.85 12.12
N LYS A 190 10.56 -30.13 11.80
CA LYS A 190 11.57 -31.19 11.81
C LYS A 190 11.15 -32.33 10.88
N GLY A 191 11.88 -32.55 9.80
CA GLY A 191 11.46 -33.44 8.72
C GLY A 191 10.12 -33.00 8.14
N LYS A 192 9.18 -33.94 8.10
CA LYS A 192 7.80 -33.70 7.66
C LYS A 192 6.85 -33.24 8.78
N LYS A 193 7.37 -32.98 9.98
CA LYS A 193 6.56 -32.54 11.12
C LYS A 193 6.64 -31.03 11.27
N VAL A 194 5.50 -30.44 11.62
CA VAL A 194 5.35 -29.01 11.90
C VAL A 194 4.58 -28.80 13.20
N SER A 195 4.84 -27.70 13.91
CA SER A 195 3.98 -27.22 14.99
C SER A 195 2.75 -26.51 14.44
N LYS A 196 1.90 -25.93 15.30
CA LYS A 196 0.96 -24.88 14.90
C LYS A 196 1.70 -23.65 14.35
N LEU A 197 0.99 -22.81 13.60
CA LEU A 197 1.39 -21.45 13.30
C LEU A 197 1.06 -20.56 14.48
N PHE A 198 2.07 -19.90 15.03
CA PHE A 198 1.92 -18.83 16.02
C PHE A 198 2.00 -17.51 15.28
N PHE A 199 1.02 -16.63 15.47
CA PHE A 199 1.00 -15.36 14.75
C PHE A 199 0.50 -14.21 15.61
N GLN A 200 0.95 -13.01 15.23
CA GLN A 200 0.42 -11.76 15.71
C GLN A 200 0.05 -10.85 14.53
N VAL A 201 -0.84 -9.91 14.81
CA VAL A 201 -1.33 -8.87 13.90
C VAL A 201 -1.37 -7.55 14.67
N SER A 202 -0.89 -6.49 14.06
CA SER A 202 -0.71 -5.16 14.65
C SER A 202 -0.93 -4.08 13.62
N ASN A 203 -1.23 -2.86 14.06
CA ASN A 203 -1.27 -1.61 13.30
C ASN A 203 -2.11 -1.68 12.02
N ASP A 204 -3.23 -0.95 11.98
CA ASP A 204 -3.95 -0.70 10.73
C ASP A 204 -3.25 0.36 9.90
N THR A 205 -2.69 -0.04 8.77
CA THR A 205 -1.88 0.84 7.90
C THR A 205 -2.71 1.63 6.90
N ALA A 206 -4.02 1.36 6.81
CA ALA A 206 -4.95 2.04 5.93
C ALA A 206 -5.95 2.90 6.74
N GLY A 207 -6.37 2.43 7.92
CA GLY A 207 -7.15 3.19 8.88
C GLY A 207 -8.58 3.51 8.48
N GLY A 208 -9.14 2.89 7.43
CA GLY A 208 -10.27 3.48 6.68
C GLY A 208 -11.61 2.78 6.71
N PHE A 209 -11.67 1.47 6.46
CA PHE A 209 -12.93 0.82 6.12
C PHE A 209 -13.58 0.10 7.28
N ILE A 210 -12.84 -0.67 8.08
CA ILE A 210 -13.51 -1.55 9.05
C ILE A 210 -14.20 -0.74 10.16
N PHE A 211 -13.81 0.53 10.38
CA PHE A 211 -14.43 1.35 11.44
C PHE A 211 -14.74 2.82 11.13
N TRP A 212 -14.16 3.45 10.08
CA TRP A 212 -14.23 4.90 9.84
C TRP A 212 -14.07 5.74 11.12
N ASP A 213 -13.38 5.16 12.10
CA ASP A 213 -13.28 5.64 13.46
C ASP A 213 -11.84 6.09 13.63
N ASP A 214 -11.69 7.38 13.81
CA ASP A 214 -10.42 8.08 13.84
C ASP A 214 -9.56 7.72 15.04
N GLU A 215 -10.11 7.04 16.05
CA GLU A 215 -9.41 6.61 17.26
C GLU A 215 -9.17 5.09 17.31
N TRP A 216 -9.57 4.35 16.28
CA TRP A 216 -9.52 2.89 16.31
C TRP A 216 -8.14 2.31 16.01
N ASN A 217 -7.69 1.39 16.85
CA ASN A 217 -6.51 0.57 16.63
C ASN A 217 -6.80 -0.89 17.01
N VAL A 218 -6.10 -1.84 16.39
CA VAL A 218 -6.26 -3.26 16.65
C VAL A 218 -4.94 -3.98 16.81
N THR A 219 -4.97 -4.91 17.75
CA THR A 219 -3.96 -5.96 17.89
C THR A 219 -4.66 -7.30 17.93
N GLY A 220 -4.01 -8.32 17.37
CA GLY A 220 -4.52 -9.68 17.42
C GLY A 220 -3.42 -10.72 17.46
N TRP A 221 -3.73 -11.90 17.98
CA TRP A 221 -2.81 -13.02 18.05
C TRP A 221 -3.56 -14.35 18.12
N GLY A 222 -2.91 -15.43 17.70
CA GLY A 222 -3.51 -16.75 17.75
C GLY A 222 -2.57 -17.87 17.36
N GLU A 223 -3.10 -19.09 17.46
CA GLU A 223 -2.43 -20.32 17.07
C GLU A 223 -3.29 -21.09 16.06
N ALA A 224 -2.87 -21.16 14.80
CA ALA A 224 -3.61 -21.89 13.76
C ALA A 224 -3.01 -23.27 13.51
N GLU A 225 -3.87 -24.28 13.36
CA GLU A 225 -3.44 -25.59 12.86
C GLU A 225 -2.93 -25.47 11.42
N ILE A 226 -1.79 -26.10 11.15
CA ILE A 226 -1.19 -26.12 9.81
C ILE A 226 -1.00 -27.54 9.31
N ALA A 227 -1.41 -27.79 8.07
CA ALA A 227 -1.08 -29.01 7.36
C ALA A 227 0.14 -28.76 6.46
N PHE A 228 1.15 -29.62 6.57
CA PHE A 228 2.35 -29.53 5.74
C PHE A 228 2.36 -30.65 4.69
N ALA A 229 2.28 -30.25 3.42
CA ALA A 229 2.54 -31.13 2.29
C ALA A 229 3.97 -30.88 1.80
N ALA A 230 4.91 -31.69 2.30
CA ALA A 230 6.29 -31.69 1.82
C ALA A 230 6.32 -32.03 0.32
N GLY A 231 7.03 -31.24 -0.47
CA GLY A 231 7.05 -31.41 -1.92
C GLY A 231 8.05 -30.50 -2.61
N THR A 232 8.31 -30.82 -3.87
CA THR A 232 9.13 -30.00 -4.75
C THR A 232 8.33 -28.79 -5.20
N ILE A 233 8.92 -27.59 -5.06
CA ILE A 233 8.32 -26.38 -5.61
C ILE A 233 8.54 -26.34 -7.12
N LYS A 234 7.46 -26.09 -7.87
CA LYS A 234 7.55 -25.95 -9.32
C LYS A 234 8.48 -24.78 -9.67
N ASN A 235 9.45 -25.02 -10.57
CA ASN A 235 10.43 -24.04 -11.03
C ASN A 235 11.29 -23.41 -9.90
N GLU A 236 11.54 -24.14 -8.81
CA GLU A 236 12.27 -23.61 -7.64
C GLU A 236 13.62 -22.97 -7.99
N SER A 237 14.41 -23.55 -8.90
CA SER A 237 15.69 -22.97 -9.32
C SER A 237 15.55 -21.56 -9.93
N ALA A 238 14.49 -21.33 -10.70
CA ALA A 238 14.19 -20.01 -11.26
C ALA A 238 13.74 -19.04 -10.15
N LEU A 239 12.93 -19.52 -9.20
CA LEU A 239 12.49 -18.72 -8.05
C LEU A 239 13.66 -18.33 -7.14
N GLN A 240 14.62 -19.22 -6.89
CA GLN A 240 15.84 -18.91 -6.14
C GLN A 240 16.68 -17.83 -6.83
N LYS A 241 16.85 -17.92 -8.16
CA LYS A 241 17.56 -16.90 -8.95
C LYS A 241 16.82 -15.56 -8.93
N ALA A 242 15.49 -15.58 -9.08
CA ALA A 242 14.66 -14.38 -9.02
C ALA A 242 14.76 -13.72 -7.64
N PHE A 243 14.67 -14.48 -6.56
CA PHE A 243 14.80 -13.95 -5.21
C PHE A 243 16.20 -13.39 -4.92
N LYS A 244 17.27 -14.03 -5.40
CA LYS A 244 18.63 -13.48 -5.30
C LYS A 244 18.74 -12.12 -5.99
N LYS A 245 18.11 -11.96 -7.16
CA LYS A 245 18.04 -10.68 -7.87
C LYS A 245 17.18 -9.66 -7.11
N GLU A 246 16.03 -10.08 -6.58
CA GLU A 246 15.16 -9.23 -5.75
C GLU A 246 15.95 -8.63 -4.57
N VAL A 247 16.65 -9.47 -3.79
CA VAL A 247 17.46 -9.01 -2.64
C VAL A 247 18.57 -8.05 -3.08
N ALA A 248 19.26 -8.34 -4.19
CA ALA A 248 20.30 -7.45 -4.72
C ALA A 248 19.76 -6.10 -5.22
N ASN A 249 18.47 -6.05 -5.61
CA ASN A 249 17.80 -4.85 -6.09
C ASN A 249 17.17 -4.01 -4.97
N ARG A 250 17.14 -4.47 -3.71
CA ARG A 250 16.57 -3.70 -2.60
C ARG A 250 17.47 -2.52 -2.27
N LEU A 251 16.86 -1.35 -2.02
CA LEU A 251 17.60 -0.21 -1.51
C LEU A 251 18.02 -0.49 -0.05
N PRO A 252 19.28 -0.25 0.32
CA PRO A 252 19.70 -0.31 1.72
C PRO A 252 18.83 0.61 2.59
N MET A 253 18.50 0.14 3.79
CA MET A 253 17.74 0.91 4.77
C MET A 253 18.61 1.26 5.97
N LYS A 254 18.49 2.50 6.46
CA LYS A 254 19.21 3.02 7.63
C LYS A 254 18.28 3.86 8.52
N PRO A 255 18.57 4.01 9.82
CA PRO A 255 17.85 4.95 10.68
C PRO A 255 17.86 6.38 10.13
N LEU A 256 16.71 7.06 10.16
CA LEU A 256 16.56 8.44 9.68
C LEU A 256 17.62 9.41 10.24
N PRO A 257 17.96 9.38 11.55
CA PRO A 257 18.98 10.26 12.12
C PRO A 257 20.38 10.13 11.51
N GLU A 258 20.72 8.99 10.88
CA GLU A 258 22.01 8.81 10.20
C GLU A 258 22.15 9.69 8.95
N LEU A 259 21.06 10.31 8.48
CA LEU A 259 21.08 11.27 7.38
C LEU A 259 21.65 12.64 7.78
N GLY A 260 21.76 12.92 9.09
CA GLY A 260 22.34 14.14 9.64
C GLY A 260 21.33 15.08 10.29
N SER A 261 21.81 16.25 10.74
CA SER A 261 20.98 17.20 11.49
C SER A 261 19.86 17.86 10.68
N ASP A 262 19.93 17.83 9.35
CA ASP A 262 18.94 18.49 8.49
C ASP A 262 17.56 17.82 8.51
N VAL A 263 17.49 16.56 8.95
CA VAL A 263 16.22 15.85 9.16
C VAL A 263 15.68 15.98 10.58
N LEU A 264 16.38 16.67 11.48
CA LEU A 264 15.86 16.99 12.80
C LEU A 264 14.65 17.92 12.64
N GLY A 265 13.48 17.44 13.07
CA GLY A 265 12.22 18.17 12.95
C GLY A 265 11.36 17.80 11.74
N VAL A 266 11.75 16.80 10.92
CA VAL A 266 10.80 16.19 9.96
C VAL A 266 9.59 15.68 10.73
N GLY A 267 8.39 16.06 10.26
CA GLY A 267 7.12 15.81 10.93
C GLY A 267 6.67 16.95 11.83
N GLY A 268 7.56 17.83 12.29
CA GLY A 268 7.20 18.94 13.18
C GLY A 268 6.52 18.45 14.46
N ASP A 269 5.32 18.98 14.72
CA ASP A 269 4.46 18.64 15.85
C ASP A 269 3.39 17.57 15.51
N VAL A 270 3.56 16.85 14.40
CA VAL A 270 2.61 15.84 13.96
C VAL A 270 2.38 14.78 15.04
N ASP A 271 1.13 14.42 15.26
CA ASP A 271 0.76 13.35 16.17
C ASP A 271 1.36 12.02 15.71
N GLN A 272 2.37 11.56 16.46
CA GLN A 272 3.12 10.35 16.14
C GLN A 272 2.27 9.08 16.26
N ASN A 273 1.11 9.14 16.93
CA ASN A 273 0.19 8.00 17.03
C ASN A 273 -0.54 7.71 15.70
N ASN A 274 -0.38 8.57 14.71
CA ASN A 274 -0.96 8.41 13.38
C ASN A 274 0.11 8.24 12.28
N VAL A 275 1.39 8.11 12.67
CA VAL A 275 2.52 7.96 11.74
C VAL A 275 3.19 6.60 11.93
N LEU A 276 3.09 5.73 10.92
CA LEU A 276 3.70 4.41 10.93
C LEU A 276 5.22 4.52 10.77
N THR A 277 5.64 5.31 9.78
CA THR A 277 7.04 5.60 9.50
C THR A 277 7.17 6.81 8.58
N MET A 278 8.27 7.53 8.74
CA MET A 278 8.73 8.60 7.85
C MET A 278 10.05 8.16 7.23
N ALA A 279 10.25 8.42 5.94
CA ALA A 279 11.51 8.14 5.29
C ALA A 279 11.96 9.24 4.33
N MET A 280 13.27 9.37 4.17
CA MET A 280 13.92 10.21 3.16
C MET A 280 14.87 9.32 2.33
N VAL A 281 14.77 9.42 1.02
CA VAL A 281 15.62 8.67 0.09
C VAL A 281 16.71 9.57 -0.44
N LYS A 282 17.97 9.19 -0.22
CA LYS A 282 19.16 9.90 -0.70
C LYS A 282 20.20 8.89 -1.15
N ASP A 283 20.80 9.11 -2.32
CA ASP A 283 21.91 8.30 -2.86
C ASP A 283 21.64 6.79 -2.78
N ASN A 284 20.46 6.36 -3.21
CA ASN A 284 20.00 4.97 -3.21
C ASN A 284 19.87 4.31 -1.84
N VAL A 285 19.78 5.10 -0.76
CA VAL A 285 19.53 4.61 0.61
C VAL A 285 18.23 5.19 1.13
N ILE A 286 17.41 4.35 1.77
CA ILE A 286 16.20 4.74 2.47
C ILE A 286 16.54 4.99 3.93
N TYR A 287 16.46 6.25 4.36
CA TYR A 287 16.64 6.64 5.76
C TYR A 287 15.26 6.73 6.41
N TYR A 288 14.92 5.85 7.36
CA TYR A 288 13.55 5.71 7.87
C TYR A 288 13.46 5.76 9.39
N SER A 289 12.32 6.19 9.91
CA SER A 289 12.02 6.11 11.34
C SER A 289 11.53 4.70 11.71
N PRO A 290 11.91 4.14 12.88
CA PRO A 290 11.46 2.82 13.32
C PRO A 290 9.95 2.63 13.25
N ILE A 291 9.51 1.43 12.87
CA ILE A 291 8.09 1.05 12.82
C ILE A 291 7.74 0.43 14.17
N LYS A 292 7.06 1.20 15.02
CA LYS A 292 6.69 0.74 16.36
C LYS A 292 5.34 0.01 16.33
N THR A 293 5.33 -1.17 16.93
CA THR A 293 4.09 -1.93 17.18
C THR A 293 3.88 -2.09 18.68
N PRO A 294 2.67 -2.42 19.14
CA PRO A 294 2.43 -2.80 20.54
C PRO A 294 3.25 -4.01 21.03
N PHE A 295 3.85 -4.77 20.11
CA PHE A 295 4.65 -5.97 20.39
C PHE A 295 6.17 -5.76 20.24
N GLY A 296 6.60 -4.50 20.05
CA GLY A 296 7.99 -4.11 19.81
C GLY A 296 8.23 -3.53 18.41
N GLU A 297 9.48 -3.29 18.06
CA GLU A 297 9.84 -2.75 16.75
C GLU A 297 9.62 -3.80 15.65
N TYR A 298 8.93 -3.44 14.57
CA TYR A 298 8.64 -4.35 13.47
C TYR A 298 9.93 -4.72 12.72
N PRO A 299 10.31 -6.01 12.64
CA PRO A 299 11.64 -6.39 12.18
C PRO A 299 11.80 -6.53 10.66
N TYR A 300 10.73 -6.36 9.86
CA TYR A 300 10.75 -6.55 8.40
C TYR A 300 10.34 -5.27 7.63
N PRO A 301 10.99 -4.11 7.85
CA PRO A 301 10.58 -2.83 7.26
C PRO A 301 10.59 -2.83 5.72
N ASP A 302 11.46 -3.63 5.10
CA ASP A 302 11.62 -3.73 3.65
C ASP A 302 10.53 -4.60 2.98
N GLY A 303 10.03 -5.61 3.70
CA GLY A 303 8.98 -6.52 3.24
C GLY A 303 7.57 -6.11 3.63
N MET A 304 7.42 -5.09 4.49
CA MET A 304 6.14 -4.60 5.00
C MET A 304 5.22 -4.12 3.87
N ARG A 305 3.98 -4.62 3.83
CA ARG A 305 2.93 -4.16 2.90
C ARG A 305 1.89 -3.34 3.64
N VAL A 306 1.59 -2.17 3.09
CA VAL A 306 0.71 -1.18 3.71
C VAL A 306 -0.42 -0.78 2.77
N GLY A 307 -1.56 -0.35 3.32
CA GLY A 307 -2.60 0.32 2.55
C GLY A 307 -2.27 1.79 2.34
N VAL A 308 -2.39 2.29 1.11
CA VAL A 308 -2.08 3.71 0.81
C VAL A 308 -3.25 4.48 0.20
N TRP A 309 -4.44 3.88 0.15
CA TRP A 309 -5.66 4.49 -0.40
C TRP A 309 -5.39 5.21 -1.72
N SER A 310 -5.88 6.45 -1.83
CA SER A 310 -5.80 7.33 -3.00
C SER A 310 -4.41 7.56 -3.59
N MET A 311 -3.32 7.22 -2.89
CA MET A 311 -1.99 7.19 -3.51
C MET A 311 -1.96 6.24 -4.72
N SER A 312 -2.82 5.22 -4.70
CA SER A 312 -3.08 4.30 -5.81
C SER A 312 -3.42 4.99 -7.13
N LYS A 313 -4.06 6.17 -7.10
CA LYS A 313 -4.39 6.94 -8.30
C LYS A 313 -3.12 7.38 -9.04
N SER A 314 -2.11 7.84 -8.31
CA SER A 314 -0.81 8.15 -8.89
C SER A 314 -0.11 6.87 -9.37
N LEU A 315 -0.16 5.79 -8.57
CA LEU A 315 0.52 4.52 -8.83
C LEU A 315 -0.14 3.63 -9.90
N VAL A 316 -1.38 3.89 -10.32
CA VAL A 316 -2.04 3.08 -11.35
C VAL A 316 -2.39 3.95 -12.56
N PRO A 317 -3.47 4.76 -12.56
CA PRO A 317 -3.82 5.54 -13.75
C PRO A 317 -2.76 6.61 -14.08
N GLY A 318 -2.15 7.25 -13.08
CA GLY A 318 -1.08 8.24 -13.31
C GLY A 318 0.13 7.63 -14.02
N MET A 319 0.72 6.57 -13.46
CA MET A 319 1.83 5.85 -14.10
C MET A 319 1.45 5.26 -15.46
N ALA A 320 0.23 4.73 -15.60
CA ALA A 320 -0.24 4.15 -16.86
C ALA A 320 -0.34 5.21 -17.96
N ALA A 321 -0.90 6.38 -17.66
CA ALA A 321 -1.00 7.49 -18.60
C ALA A 321 0.40 7.95 -19.06
N LEU A 322 1.34 8.11 -18.12
CA LEU A 322 2.71 8.49 -18.43
C LEU A 322 3.43 7.42 -19.28
N ARG A 323 3.20 6.13 -19.01
CA ARG A 323 3.78 5.03 -19.80
C ARG A 323 3.18 4.96 -21.21
N LEU A 324 1.86 5.08 -21.33
CA LEU A 324 1.19 5.08 -22.64
C LEU A 324 1.62 6.28 -23.48
N ALA A 325 1.76 7.45 -22.87
CA ALA A 325 2.24 8.65 -23.54
C ALA A 325 3.67 8.48 -24.07
N GLU A 326 4.53 7.77 -23.34
CA GLU A 326 5.87 7.43 -23.81
C GLU A 326 5.85 6.47 -25.01
N LYS A 327 4.93 5.50 -25.01
CA LYS A 327 4.84 4.49 -26.07
C LYS A 327 4.16 5.01 -27.35
N TYR A 328 3.11 5.81 -27.19
CA TYR A 328 2.13 6.07 -28.24
C TYR A 328 1.85 7.56 -28.49
N GLY A 329 2.54 8.46 -27.79
CA GLY A 329 2.25 9.89 -27.82
C GLY A 329 1.07 10.26 -26.93
N THR A 330 0.81 11.56 -26.81
CA THR A 330 -0.16 12.12 -25.84
C THR A 330 -1.60 12.16 -26.36
N ASP A 331 -1.84 11.99 -27.66
CA ASP A 331 -3.14 12.20 -28.30
C ASP A 331 -4.29 11.40 -27.67
N PHE A 332 -4.01 10.22 -27.09
CA PHE A 332 -5.05 9.44 -26.43
C PHE A 332 -5.67 10.17 -25.23
N LEU A 333 -4.95 11.09 -24.59
CA LEU A 333 -5.47 11.93 -23.49
C LEU A 333 -6.62 12.83 -23.97
N ASP A 334 -6.65 13.20 -25.24
CA ASP A 334 -7.67 14.09 -25.83
C ASP A 334 -8.86 13.32 -26.44
N THR A 335 -8.76 11.99 -26.53
CA THR A 335 -9.86 11.14 -27.02
C THR A 335 -11.03 11.13 -26.03
N LYS A 336 -12.26 11.05 -26.54
CA LYS A 336 -13.45 11.07 -25.68
C LYS A 336 -13.55 9.77 -24.91
N ILE A 337 -13.85 9.86 -23.61
CA ILE A 337 -13.91 8.68 -22.75
C ILE A 337 -15.00 7.72 -23.22
N VAL A 338 -16.13 8.26 -23.70
CA VAL A 338 -17.27 7.48 -24.22
C VAL A 338 -16.94 6.67 -25.48
N ASP A 339 -15.93 7.04 -26.26
CA ASP A 339 -15.54 6.32 -27.48
C ASP A 339 -14.90 4.95 -27.19
N TYR A 340 -14.64 4.66 -25.91
CA TYR A 340 -14.16 3.37 -25.45
C TYR A 340 -15.26 2.49 -24.90
N PHE A 341 -16.53 2.93 -24.87
CA PHE A 341 -17.66 2.19 -24.31
C PHE A 341 -18.83 2.12 -25.28
N GLU A 342 -19.65 1.09 -25.15
CA GLU A 342 -20.80 0.88 -26.04
C GLU A 342 -22.10 1.39 -25.40
N GLU A 343 -22.62 2.52 -25.92
CA GLU A 343 -23.94 3.06 -25.54
C GLU A 343 -25.03 2.03 -25.88
N ASN A 344 -26.00 1.85 -24.97
CA ASN A 344 -27.10 0.87 -25.02
C ASN A 344 -26.71 -0.60 -24.79
N VAL A 345 -25.41 -0.91 -24.73
CA VAL A 345 -24.92 -2.25 -24.36
C VAL A 345 -24.38 -2.24 -22.94
N GLU A 346 -23.42 -1.34 -22.66
CA GLU A 346 -22.73 -1.30 -21.37
C GLU A 346 -23.31 -0.23 -20.44
N PHE A 347 -23.86 0.84 -21.01
CA PHE A 347 -24.45 1.94 -20.24
C PHE A 347 -25.55 2.67 -21.02
N LYS A 348 -26.31 3.50 -20.30
CA LYS A 348 -27.27 4.46 -20.85
C LYS A 348 -27.09 5.79 -20.12
N TYR A 349 -27.25 6.89 -20.85
CA TYR A 349 -27.28 8.21 -20.24
C TYR A 349 -28.56 8.42 -19.42
N ILE A 350 -28.47 9.22 -18.36
CA ILE A 350 -29.64 9.57 -17.54
C ILE A 350 -30.62 10.43 -18.33
N ASP A 351 -30.11 11.45 -19.01
CA ASP A 351 -30.87 12.42 -19.80
C ASP A 351 -29.97 13.04 -20.91
N ASP A 352 -30.57 13.89 -21.74
CA ASP A 352 -29.88 14.55 -22.85
C ASP A 352 -28.76 15.49 -22.38
N ALA A 353 -28.88 16.09 -21.20
CA ALA A 353 -27.85 16.96 -20.64
C ALA A 353 -26.61 16.16 -20.21
N SER A 354 -26.81 15.02 -19.53
CA SER A 354 -25.75 14.04 -19.25
C SER A 354 -25.09 13.56 -20.54
N LYS A 355 -25.88 13.22 -21.56
CA LYS A 355 -25.36 12.77 -22.86
C LYS A 355 -24.50 13.84 -23.52
N ALA A 356 -24.98 15.08 -23.56
CA ALA A 356 -24.22 16.20 -24.11
C ALA A 356 -22.90 16.41 -23.36
N ARG A 357 -22.90 16.33 -22.03
CA ARG A 357 -21.69 16.50 -21.22
C ARG A 357 -20.68 15.37 -21.41
N TRP A 358 -21.10 14.11 -21.31
CA TRP A 358 -20.22 12.95 -21.43
C TRP A 358 -19.52 12.88 -22.80
N LYS A 359 -20.19 13.29 -23.88
CA LYS A 359 -19.59 13.38 -25.22
C LYS A 359 -18.46 14.42 -25.33
N MET A 360 -18.27 15.28 -24.34
CA MET A 360 -17.17 16.24 -24.28
C MET A 360 -15.99 15.74 -23.45
N VAL A 361 -16.24 14.86 -22.47
CA VAL A 361 -15.23 14.37 -21.51
C VAL A 361 -14.16 13.54 -22.22
N THR A 362 -12.89 13.80 -21.89
CA THR A 362 -11.73 13.07 -22.43
C THR A 362 -11.08 12.22 -21.34
N ILE A 363 -10.18 11.32 -21.72
CA ILE A 363 -9.35 10.59 -20.76
C ILE A 363 -8.56 11.58 -19.87
N GLY A 364 -7.99 12.63 -20.48
CA GLY A 364 -7.26 13.68 -19.78
C GLY A 364 -8.12 14.43 -18.75
N HIS A 365 -9.37 14.79 -19.11
CA HIS A 365 -10.31 15.39 -18.16
C HIS A 365 -10.55 14.51 -16.93
N ALA A 366 -10.70 13.20 -17.11
CA ALA A 366 -10.86 12.26 -16.00
C ALA A 366 -9.58 12.15 -15.15
N LEU A 367 -8.40 12.06 -15.78
CA LEU A 367 -7.11 12.03 -15.08
C LEU A 367 -6.77 13.35 -14.35
N HIS A 368 -7.38 14.46 -14.76
CA HIS A 368 -7.30 15.76 -14.09
C HIS A 368 -8.42 15.98 -13.09
N MET A 369 -9.35 15.01 -12.94
CA MET A 369 -10.52 15.14 -12.08
C MET A 369 -11.34 16.40 -12.40
N ALA A 370 -11.48 16.69 -13.68
CA ALA A 370 -12.15 17.87 -14.20
C ALA A 370 -13.20 17.48 -15.25
N THR A 371 -13.88 16.36 -15.07
CA THR A 371 -14.93 15.91 -16.00
C THR A 371 -16.15 16.84 -16.00
N GLY A 372 -16.40 17.52 -14.88
CA GLY A 372 -17.61 18.31 -14.67
C GLY A 372 -18.87 17.45 -14.55
N MET A 373 -18.72 16.17 -14.21
CA MET A 373 -19.80 15.23 -13.89
C MET A 373 -19.90 15.07 -12.36
N GLY A 374 -21.06 14.63 -11.88
CA GLY A 374 -21.29 14.36 -10.46
C GLY A 374 -21.82 15.57 -9.68
N PRO A 375 -21.95 15.44 -8.35
CA PRO A 375 -22.55 16.48 -7.50
C PRO A 375 -21.67 17.74 -7.40
N VAL A 376 -22.31 18.83 -6.97
CA VAL A 376 -21.63 20.03 -6.44
C VAL A 376 -20.79 19.64 -5.23
N ASP A 377 -19.60 20.24 -5.10
CA ASP A 377 -18.70 20.07 -3.95
C ASP A 377 -18.56 18.63 -3.46
N TYR A 378 -18.03 17.75 -4.32
CA TYR A 378 -17.73 16.35 -3.97
C TYR A 378 -16.86 16.28 -2.71
N ASP A 379 -17.50 16.10 -1.55
CA ASP A 379 -16.85 15.78 -0.28
C ASP A 379 -16.64 14.27 -0.21
N LYS A 380 -15.59 13.82 0.48
CA LYS A 380 -15.36 12.40 0.77
C LYS A 380 -16.57 11.78 1.49
N ASN A 381 -17.31 12.58 2.26
CA ASN A 381 -18.56 12.18 2.91
C ASN A 381 -19.70 11.89 1.92
N TRP A 382 -19.64 12.38 0.67
CA TRP A 382 -20.63 12.01 -0.35
C TRP A 382 -20.57 10.53 -0.69
N ALA A 383 -19.44 9.86 -0.48
CA ALA A 383 -19.41 8.39 -0.54
C ALA A 383 -20.48 7.83 0.40
N MET A 384 -20.51 8.25 1.67
CA MET A 384 -21.44 7.77 2.71
C MET A 384 -22.92 7.90 2.35
N GLU A 385 -23.30 8.93 1.58
CA GLU A 385 -24.70 9.18 1.17
C GLU A 385 -25.00 8.73 -0.28
N SER A 386 -23.97 8.40 -1.08
CA SER A 386 -24.12 8.00 -2.47
C SER A 386 -24.15 6.48 -2.63
N VAL A 387 -25.37 5.94 -2.63
CA VAL A 387 -25.62 4.53 -2.97
C VAL A 387 -24.99 4.17 -4.32
N ASN A 388 -24.99 5.07 -5.31
CA ASN A 388 -24.38 4.80 -6.62
C ASN A 388 -22.86 4.61 -6.54
N THR A 389 -22.16 5.37 -5.69
CA THR A 389 -20.70 5.25 -5.51
C THR A 389 -20.35 3.93 -4.85
N TYR A 390 -21.04 3.54 -3.77
CA TYR A 390 -20.84 2.23 -3.16
C TYR A 390 -21.18 1.09 -4.12
N GLN A 391 -22.27 1.22 -4.86
CA GLN A 391 -22.64 0.24 -5.89
C GLN A 391 -21.57 0.09 -6.97
N TRP A 392 -20.99 1.18 -7.42
CA TRP A 392 -19.85 1.16 -8.32
C TRP A 392 -18.60 0.52 -7.68
N SER A 393 -18.18 0.96 -6.50
CA SER A 393 -16.93 0.52 -5.86
C SER A 393 -16.89 -0.99 -5.63
N TYR A 394 -18.03 -1.58 -5.25
CA TYR A 394 -18.08 -2.94 -4.70
C TYR A 394 -18.86 -3.96 -5.53
N SER A 395 -19.32 -3.58 -6.73
CA SER A 395 -19.88 -4.56 -7.66
C SER A 395 -18.83 -5.59 -8.09
N TYR A 396 -19.22 -6.87 -8.17
CA TYR A 396 -18.35 -7.93 -8.70
C TYR A 396 -18.24 -7.89 -10.23
N HIS A 397 -19.22 -7.28 -10.90
CA HIS A 397 -19.32 -7.25 -12.35
C HIS A 397 -18.86 -5.91 -12.92
N LEU A 398 -17.87 -5.97 -13.81
CA LEU A 398 -17.34 -4.80 -14.53
C LEU A 398 -18.46 -4.01 -15.25
N ALA A 399 -19.44 -4.70 -15.84
CA ALA A 399 -20.57 -4.07 -16.52
C ALA A 399 -21.43 -3.20 -15.57
N ASP A 400 -21.64 -3.64 -14.32
CA ASP A 400 -22.37 -2.85 -13.33
C ASP A 400 -21.59 -1.59 -12.98
N GLN A 401 -20.27 -1.70 -12.79
CA GLN A 401 -19.41 -0.55 -12.53
C GLN A 401 -19.46 0.47 -13.68
N ILE A 402 -19.40 0.01 -14.93
CA ILE A 402 -19.53 0.89 -16.11
C ILE A 402 -20.88 1.61 -16.08
N ARG A 403 -21.98 0.88 -15.85
CA ARG A 403 -23.32 1.46 -15.77
C ARG A 403 -23.41 2.53 -14.68
N TYR A 404 -22.94 2.24 -13.47
CA TYR A 404 -23.01 3.20 -12.35
C TYR A 404 -22.13 4.43 -12.58
N TYR A 405 -21.00 4.32 -13.29
CA TYR A 405 -20.16 5.46 -13.61
C TYR A 405 -20.87 6.44 -14.56
N PHE A 406 -21.47 5.94 -15.64
CA PHE A 406 -22.16 6.80 -16.61
C PHE A 406 -23.53 7.28 -16.11
N ASN A 407 -24.06 6.67 -15.05
CA ASN A 407 -25.26 7.09 -14.33
C ASN A 407 -24.97 8.29 -13.40
N GLN A 408 -24.47 9.38 -13.97
CA GLN A 408 -24.19 10.63 -13.28
C GLN A 408 -24.77 11.82 -14.06
N LYS A 409 -25.23 12.84 -13.32
CA LYS A 409 -25.67 14.12 -13.90
C LYS A 409 -24.50 15.08 -14.03
N PRO A 410 -24.54 16.06 -14.97
CA PRO A 410 -23.55 17.11 -15.01
C PRO A 410 -23.54 17.88 -13.68
N ASN A 411 -22.34 18.29 -13.24
CA ASN A 411 -22.23 19.21 -12.13
C ASN A 411 -22.81 20.57 -12.55
N PRO A 412 -23.85 21.08 -11.86
CA PRO A 412 -24.55 22.29 -12.27
C PRO A 412 -23.72 23.57 -12.11
N GLU A 413 -22.62 23.55 -11.36
CA GLU A 413 -21.72 24.71 -11.17
C GLU A 413 -20.61 24.80 -12.22
N VAL A 414 -20.59 23.91 -13.21
CA VAL A 414 -19.47 23.77 -14.13
C VAL A 414 -19.96 23.77 -15.58
N ASP A 415 -19.59 24.80 -16.34
CA ASP A 415 -20.04 25.01 -17.73
C ASP A 415 -19.47 23.99 -18.74
N GLY A 416 -18.44 23.22 -18.39
CA GLY A 416 -17.85 22.21 -19.25
C GLY A 416 -16.75 21.38 -18.57
N PRO A 417 -16.33 20.24 -19.15
CA PRO A 417 -15.12 19.56 -18.71
C PRO A 417 -13.88 20.49 -18.78
N GLY A 418 -12.90 20.26 -17.92
CA GLY A 418 -11.66 21.03 -17.81
C GLY A 418 -11.80 22.36 -17.06
N LYS A 419 -12.98 22.72 -16.56
CA LYS A 419 -13.23 24.05 -15.96
C LYS A 419 -13.05 24.10 -14.44
N LYS A 420 -13.37 23.04 -13.72
CA LYS A 420 -13.27 22.95 -12.25
C LYS A 420 -12.79 21.56 -11.87
N PHE A 421 -11.87 21.49 -10.92
CA PHE A 421 -11.44 20.25 -10.28
C PHE A 421 -12.51 19.77 -9.29
N ALA A 422 -12.85 18.48 -9.32
CA ALA A 422 -13.72 17.80 -8.38
C ALA A 422 -13.15 16.39 -8.11
N TYR A 423 -12.85 16.09 -6.84
CA TYR A 423 -12.09 14.89 -6.49
C TYR A 423 -12.92 13.59 -6.56
N ILE A 424 -12.96 12.92 -7.71
CA ILE A 424 -13.88 11.80 -7.98
C ILE A 424 -13.11 10.49 -8.23
N ASP A 425 -13.32 9.49 -7.38
CA ASP A 425 -12.64 8.19 -7.48
C ASP A 425 -13.02 7.41 -8.75
N GLN A 426 -14.28 7.53 -9.18
CA GLN A 426 -14.78 6.84 -10.36
C GLN A 426 -14.08 7.31 -11.65
N ASP A 427 -13.66 8.59 -11.72
CA ASP A 427 -12.95 9.15 -12.88
C ASP A 427 -11.60 8.45 -13.09
N MET A 428 -10.89 8.15 -11.99
CA MET A 428 -9.59 7.44 -12.06
C MET A 428 -9.74 6.01 -12.57
N TRP A 429 -10.78 5.34 -12.13
CA TRP A 429 -11.10 3.99 -12.60
C TRP A 429 -11.54 3.97 -14.06
N ALA A 430 -12.44 4.88 -14.45
CA ALA A 430 -12.93 4.95 -15.82
C ALA A 430 -11.80 5.33 -16.79
N ALA A 431 -10.93 6.27 -16.41
CA ALA A 431 -9.72 6.58 -17.16
C ALA A 431 -8.82 5.35 -17.32
N THR A 432 -8.62 4.58 -16.24
CA THR A 432 -7.85 3.32 -16.29
C THR A 432 -8.45 2.33 -17.31
N LEU A 433 -9.78 2.18 -17.30
CA LEU A 433 -10.47 1.24 -18.17
C LEU A 433 -10.46 1.70 -19.64
N ALA A 434 -10.67 2.99 -19.89
CA ALA A 434 -10.55 3.58 -21.21
C ALA A 434 -9.12 3.43 -21.76
N MET A 435 -8.10 3.68 -20.94
CA MET A 435 -6.70 3.45 -21.28
C MET A 435 -6.40 1.97 -21.55
N GLU A 436 -7.01 1.03 -20.82
CA GLU A 436 -6.87 -0.39 -21.13
C GLU A 436 -7.49 -0.75 -22.48
N ARG A 437 -8.66 -0.21 -22.80
CA ARG A 437 -9.30 -0.43 -24.10
C ARG A 437 -8.51 0.21 -25.24
N PHE A 438 -7.90 1.38 -25.00
CA PHE A 438 -6.92 1.96 -25.91
C PHE A 438 -5.72 1.03 -26.12
N LEU A 439 -5.13 0.53 -25.05
CA LEU A 439 -4.01 -0.41 -25.09
C LEU A 439 -4.37 -1.69 -25.87
N LYS A 440 -5.55 -2.25 -25.63
CA LYS A 440 -6.07 -3.42 -26.37
C LYS A 440 -6.22 -3.16 -27.86
N LYS A 441 -6.62 -1.95 -28.27
CA LYS A 441 -6.65 -1.55 -29.69
C LYS A 441 -5.23 -1.49 -30.31
N LYS A 442 -4.20 -1.23 -29.50
CA LYS A 442 -2.79 -1.14 -29.96
C LYS A 442 -2.05 -2.49 -29.93
N GLU A 443 -2.27 -3.30 -28.89
CA GLU A 443 -1.47 -4.49 -28.58
C GLU A 443 -2.26 -5.80 -28.63
N GLY A 444 -3.56 -5.73 -28.84
CA GLY A 444 -4.46 -6.89 -28.91
C GLY A 444 -5.24 -7.15 -27.63
N PRO A 445 -6.22 -8.07 -27.68
CA PRO A 445 -7.26 -8.23 -26.65
C PRO A 445 -6.75 -8.69 -25.27
N ASN A 446 -5.56 -9.29 -25.22
CA ASN A 446 -4.96 -9.80 -23.99
C ASN A 446 -4.12 -8.75 -23.24
N ALA A 447 -3.89 -7.58 -23.83
CA ALA A 447 -3.14 -6.51 -23.17
C ALA A 447 -3.96 -5.93 -22.01
N THR A 448 -3.33 -5.75 -20.85
CA THR A 448 -3.96 -5.15 -19.67
C THR A 448 -3.07 -4.06 -19.12
N ILE A 449 -3.68 -3.03 -18.51
CA ILE A 449 -2.91 -1.95 -17.86
C ILE A 449 -2.10 -2.51 -16.69
N LEU A 450 -2.66 -3.48 -15.96
CA LEU A 450 -1.97 -4.14 -14.86
C LEU A 450 -0.67 -4.81 -15.33
N ASN A 451 -0.72 -5.63 -16.39
CA ASN A 451 0.47 -6.31 -16.88
C ASN A 451 1.49 -5.32 -17.48
N MET A 452 1.03 -4.29 -18.20
CA MET A 452 1.90 -3.24 -18.72
C MET A 452 2.63 -2.51 -17.59
N LEU A 453 1.93 -2.15 -16.51
CA LEU A 453 2.55 -1.52 -15.34
C LEU A 453 3.58 -2.44 -14.68
N ILE A 454 3.24 -3.71 -14.47
CA ILE A 454 4.16 -4.69 -13.88
C ILE A 454 5.43 -4.83 -14.71
N GLU A 455 5.30 -5.12 -16.00
CA GLU A 455 6.43 -5.51 -16.85
C GLU A 455 7.23 -4.31 -17.38
N GLU A 456 6.58 -3.17 -17.62
CA GLU A 456 7.21 -2.04 -18.30
C GLU A 456 7.49 -0.84 -17.39
N VAL A 457 6.92 -0.80 -16.19
CA VAL A 457 7.15 0.30 -15.23
C VAL A 457 7.82 -0.21 -13.96
N TYR A 458 7.19 -1.14 -13.25
CA TYR A 458 7.61 -1.56 -11.92
C TYR A 458 8.82 -2.49 -11.91
N LYS A 459 8.79 -3.54 -12.72
CA LYS A 459 9.93 -4.47 -12.83
C LYS A 459 11.21 -3.79 -13.34
N PRO A 460 11.18 -2.85 -14.31
CA PRO A 460 12.37 -2.09 -14.71
C PRO A 460 13.01 -1.24 -13.60
N ILE A 461 12.24 -0.74 -12.63
CA ILE A 461 12.78 -0.02 -11.46
C ILE A 461 13.08 -0.95 -10.27
N GLY A 462 13.05 -2.28 -10.47
CA GLY A 462 13.37 -3.26 -9.45
C GLY A 462 12.26 -3.49 -8.43
N VAL A 463 11.00 -3.27 -8.81
CA VAL A 463 9.82 -3.67 -8.02
C VAL A 463 9.30 -4.99 -8.59
N ASP A 464 9.80 -6.11 -8.03
CA ASP A 464 9.54 -7.45 -8.56
C ASP A 464 8.13 -7.97 -8.26
N HIS A 465 7.49 -7.47 -7.20
CA HIS A 465 6.17 -7.93 -6.72
C HIS A 465 5.22 -6.76 -6.52
N PHE A 466 4.61 -6.25 -7.59
CA PHE A 466 3.56 -5.25 -7.49
C PHE A 466 2.26 -5.92 -6.97
N ALA A 467 1.72 -5.39 -5.86
CA ALA A 467 0.51 -5.91 -5.23
C ALA A 467 -0.59 -4.85 -5.26
N LEU A 468 -1.76 -5.24 -5.75
CA LEU A 468 -2.92 -4.39 -5.96
C LEU A 468 -4.18 -5.24 -5.87
N GLY A 469 -5.17 -4.77 -5.13
CA GLY A 469 -6.50 -5.36 -5.16
C GLY A 469 -7.17 -5.25 -6.53
N THR A 470 -7.85 -6.32 -6.93
CA THR A 470 -8.64 -6.37 -8.16
C THR A 470 -10.03 -6.90 -7.87
N GLY A 471 -10.96 -6.57 -8.76
CA GLY A 471 -12.26 -7.25 -8.83
C GLY A 471 -12.08 -8.76 -8.76
N TYR A 472 -12.97 -9.42 -8.04
CA TYR A 472 -12.97 -10.87 -7.95
C TYR A 472 -13.43 -11.51 -9.26
N THR A 473 -12.88 -12.67 -9.54
CA THR A 473 -13.19 -13.46 -10.73
C THR A 473 -13.61 -14.88 -10.34
N LYS A 474 -14.17 -15.63 -11.29
CA LYS A 474 -14.62 -17.01 -11.04
C LYS A 474 -13.46 -17.98 -10.83
N THR A 475 -12.32 -17.71 -11.46
CA THR A 475 -11.13 -18.57 -11.42
C THR A 475 -9.96 -17.96 -10.65
N ASN A 476 -10.19 -16.81 -10.00
CA ASN A 476 -9.23 -16.09 -9.14
C ASN A 476 -7.99 -15.53 -9.86
N GLU A 477 -8.03 -15.48 -11.19
CA GLU A 477 -7.17 -14.60 -11.97
C GLU A 477 -7.42 -13.14 -11.59
N PRO A 478 -6.40 -12.27 -11.70
CA PRO A 478 -6.59 -10.84 -11.46
C PRO A 478 -7.70 -10.26 -12.34
N GLY A 479 -8.71 -9.68 -11.71
CA GLY A 479 -9.75 -8.91 -12.39
C GLY A 479 -9.29 -7.50 -12.73
N PHE A 480 -10.25 -6.62 -13.05
CA PHE A 480 -9.92 -5.21 -13.26
C PHE A 480 -9.43 -4.56 -11.95
N PRO A 481 -8.36 -3.75 -11.98
CA PRO A 481 -7.77 -3.17 -10.78
C PRO A 481 -8.69 -2.19 -10.04
N TYR A 482 -8.64 -2.19 -8.71
CA TYR A 482 -9.16 -1.10 -7.87
C TYR A 482 -8.20 0.10 -7.93
N SER A 483 -8.12 0.72 -9.11
CA SER A 483 -7.09 1.70 -9.46
C SER A 483 -7.14 3.01 -8.67
N ALA A 484 -8.25 3.26 -7.95
CA ALA A 484 -8.42 4.45 -7.14
C ALA A 484 -7.91 4.31 -5.69
N TRP A 485 -7.75 3.10 -5.14
CA TRP A 485 -7.29 2.92 -3.75
C TRP A 485 -6.56 1.61 -3.41
N GLY A 486 -6.52 0.61 -4.30
CA GLY A 486 -6.17 -0.76 -3.93
C GLY A 486 -4.68 -1.15 -3.92
N VAL A 487 -3.72 -0.23 -4.13
CA VAL A 487 -2.29 -0.57 -4.17
C VAL A 487 -1.77 -0.83 -2.77
N LEU A 488 -0.96 -1.89 -2.62
CA LEU A 488 -0.37 -2.33 -1.36
C LEU A 488 1.16 -2.34 -1.47
N PRO A 489 1.83 -1.17 -1.37
CA PRO A 489 3.25 -1.06 -1.64
C PRO A 489 4.11 -1.44 -0.42
N THR A 490 5.40 -1.61 -0.66
CA THR A 490 6.45 -1.54 0.36
C THR A 490 7.10 -0.16 0.36
N ILE A 491 7.87 0.19 1.39
CA ILE A 491 8.62 1.46 1.43
C ILE A 491 9.63 1.53 0.27
N ASP A 492 10.30 0.42 -0.04
CA ASP A 492 11.25 0.32 -1.15
C ASP A 492 10.59 0.57 -2.52
N TYR A 493 9.38 0.04 -2.71
CA TYR A 493 8.57 0.33 -3.89
C TYR A 493 8.25 1.84 -3.98
N LEU A 494 7.74 2.45 -2.90
CA LEU A 494 7.45 3.88 -2.90
C LEU A 494 8.70 4.74 -3.15
N ALA A 495 9.85 4.35 -2.60
CA ALA A 495 11.15 4.99 -2.83
C ALA A 495 11.54 4.96 -4.31
N LYS A 496 11.51 3.78 -4.94
CA LYS A 496 11.84 3.61 -6.37
C LYS A 496 10.88 4.38 -7.28
N THR A 497 9.60 4.39 -6.93
CA THR A 497 8.57 5.09 -7.72
C THR A 497 8.68 6.61 -7.59
N GLY A 498 8.91 7.09 -6.37
CA GLY A 498 9.19 8.51 -6.16
C GLY A 498 10.45 8.95 -6.90
N ARG A 499 11.50 8.12 -6.92
CA ARG A 499 12.73 8.40 -7.66
C ARG A 499 12.50 8.43 -9.17
N LEU A 500 11.68 7.53 -9.71
CA LEU A 500 11.32 7.52 -11.13
C LEU A 500 10.66 8.85 -11.54
N ILE A 501 9.72 9.38 -10.72
CA ILE A 501 9.10 10.69 -10.97
C ILE A 501 10.11 11.83 -10.78
N ALA A 502 10.92 11.81 -9.72
CA ALA A 502 11.95 12.82 -9.49
C ALA A 502 12.98 12.88 -10.63
N ASN A 503 13.28 11.73 -11.24
CA ASN A 503 14.16 11.57 -12.40
C ASN A 503 13.41 11.67 -13.74
N LYS A 504 12.25 12.32 -13.77
CA LYS A 504 11.49 12.64 -14.99
C LYS A 504 11.15 11.43 -15.86
N GLY A 505 10.89 10.28 -15.25
CA GLY A 505 10.50 9.07 -15.96
C GLY A 505 11.66 8.20 -16.45
N MET A 506 12.89 8.55 -16.10
CA MET A 506 14.09 7.83 -16.49
C MET A 506 14.53 6.85 -15.39
N THR A 507 14.84 5.62 -15.77
CA THR A 507 15.45 4.61 -14.89
C THR A 507 16.92 4.94 -14.59
N GLU A 508 17.53 4.22 -13.64
CA GLU A 508 18.93 4.46 -13.25
C GLU A 508 19.93 4.22 -14.39
N ASP A 509 19.64 3.30 -15.30
CA ASP A 509 20.45 3.01 -16.49
C ASP A 509 20.21 4.00 -17.64
N GLY A 510 19.43 5.07 -17.42
CA GLY A 510 19.21 6.14 -18.37
C GLY A 510 18.08 5.88 -19.38
N LYS A 511 17.33 4.79 -19.24
CA LYS A 511 16.19 4.50 -20.12
C LYS A 511 14.97 5.32 -19.72
N SER A 512 14.46 6.12 -20.66
CA SER A 512 13.13 6.75 -20.51
C SER A 512 12.04 5.68 -20.61
N ILE A 513 11.24 5.55 -19.56
CA ILE A 513 10.10 4.61 -19.53
C ILE A 513 8.75 5.31 -19.31
N LEU A 514 8.76 6.56 -18.84
CA LEU A 514 7.58 7.41 -18.71
C LEU A 514 7.79 8.72 -19.46
N LYS A 515 6.71 9.33 -19.96
CA LYS A 515 6.78 10.54 -20.79
C LYS A 515 7.38 11.72 -20.02
N LYS A 516 8.61 12.08 -20.36
CA LYS A 516 9.41 13.10 -19.68
C LYS A 516 8.71 14.45 -19.60
N GLU A 517 8.18 14.94 -20.73
CA GLU A 517 7.62 16.28 -20.85
C GLU A 517 6.42 16.48 -19.91
N LEU A 518 5.55 15.46 -19.80
CA LEU A 518 4.42 15.49 -18.86
C LEU A 518 4.88 15.52 -17.39
N ILE A 519 5.99 14.84 -17.05
CA ILE A 519 6.53 14.85 -15.69
C ILE A 519 7.25 16.17 -15.41
N GLU A 520 7.86 16.81 -16.40
CA GLU A 520 8.46 18.14 -16.24
C GLU A 520 7.40 19.18 -15.87
N ASP A 521 6.23 19.12 -16.50
CA ASP A 521 5.08 19.99 -16.18
C ASP A 521 4.59 19.85 -14.74
N PHE A 522 4.80 18.70 -14.08
CA PHE A 522 4.47 18.55 -12.66
C PHE A 522 5.23 19.51 -11.74
N PHE A 523 6.32 20.11 -12.21
CA PHE A 523 7.16 21.00 -11.41
C PHE A 523 7.01 22.47 -11.82
N THR A 524 6.06 22.80 -12.70
CA THR A 524 5.88 24.16 -13.25
C THR A 524 4.69 24.92 -12.68
N ASN A 525 3.71 24.22 -12.09
CA ASN A 525 2.48 24.81 -11.58
C ASN A 525 1.92 24.05 -10.35
N SER A 526 0.90 24.63 -9.70
CA SER A 526 0.26 24.08 -8.50
C SER A 526 -0.98 23.24 -8.77
N GLU A 527 -1.35 23.01 -10.02
CA GLU A 527 -2.59 22.33 -10.38
C GLU A 527 -2.50 20.80 -10.16
N TYR A 528 -3.65 20.19 -9.88
CA TYR A 528 -3.77 18.74 -9.91
C TYR A 528 -3.72 18.27 -11.37
N GLN A 529 -2.78 17.39 -11.69
CA GLN A 529 -2.54 16.93 -13.07
C GLN A 529 -2.15 15.46 -13.06
N LEU A 530 -2.68 14.70 -14.01
CA LEU A 530 -2.45 13.27 -14.25
C LEU A 530 -2.37 12.40 -12.98
N ALA A 531 -3.32 12.59 -12.06
CA ALA A 531 -3.37 11.92 -10.76
C ALA A 531 -2.33 12.33 -9.71
N PHE A 532 -1.69 13.50 -9.84
CA PHE A 532 -0.70 14.03 -8.87
C PHE A 532 -1.11 15.37 -8.28
N TRP A 533 -1.10 15.45 -6.95
CA TRP A 533 -1.21 16.72 -6.21
C TRP A 533 0.09 17.53 -6.33
N LYS A 534 0.04 18.81 -5.94
CA LYS A 534 1.19 19.71 -5.88
C LYS A 534 1.27 20.40 -4.53
N ASN A 535 2.51 20.57 -4.06
CA ASN A 535 2.84 21.43 -2.94
C ASN A 535 3.69 22.60 -3.46
N THR A 536 3.29 23.83 -3.14
CA THR A 536 4.10 25.01 -3.45
C THR A 536 5.08 25.27 -2.32
N PHE A 537 6.36 25.33 -2.64
CA PHE A 537 7.45 25.62 -1.72
C PHE A 537 8.20 26.87 -2.20
N GLU A 538 8.50 27.78 -1.28
CA GLU A 538 9.33 28.96 -1.56
C GLU A 538 10.63 28.82 -0.76
N ASN A 539 11.77 28.86 -1.46
CA ASN A 539 13.07 28.78 -0.79
C ASN A 539 13.45 30.13 -0.16
N LYS A 540 14.62 30.17 0.51
CA LYS A 540 15.14 31.40 1.15
C LYS A 540 15.34 32.56 0.18
N ASP A 541 15.58 32.28 -1.10
CA ASP A 541 15.78 33.27 -2.17
C ASP A 541 14.47 33.71 -2.83
N LYS A 542 13.31 33.37 -2.24
CA LYS A 542 11.98 33.68 -2.80
C LYS A 542 11.69 33.01 -4.14
N LYS A 543 12.47 31.99 -4.52
CA LYS A 543 12.18 31.15 -5.68
C LYS A 543 11.12 30.12 -5.32
N LYS A 544 10.07 30.07 -6.14
CA LYS A 544 8.97 29.11 -6.03
C LYS A 544 9.30 27.80 -6.73
N PHE A 545 8.92 26.71 -6.09
CA PHE A 545 9.03 25.34 -6.59
C PHE A 545 7.69 24.63 -6.38
N PHE A 546 7.30 23.82 -7.36
CA PHE A 546 6.12 22.97 -7.26
C PHE A 546 6.59 21.52 -7.11
N ILE A 547 6.18 20.90 -6.02
CA ILE A 547 6.60 19.55 -5.65
C ILE A 547 5.42 18.61 -5.90
N PRO A 548 5.49 17.68 -6.87
CA PRO A 548 4.46 16.66 -7.01
C PRO A 548 4.34 15.84 -5.74
N ARG A 549 3.12 15.40 -5.45
CA ARG A 549 2.82 14.55 -4.31
C ARG A 549 1.82 13.48 -4.68
N MET A 550 2.16 12.23 -4.36
CA MET A 550 1.20 11.13 -4.32
C MET A 550 0.56 11.13 -2.92
N SER A 551 -0.77 11.03 -2.83
CA SER A 551 -1.50 11.30 -1.58
C SER A 551 -2.60 10.28 -1.34
N GLY A 552 -2.54 9.60 -0.19
CA GLY A 552 -3.58 8.73 0.34
C GLY A 552 -4.33 9.34 1.51
N ALA A 553 -5.46 8.75 1.88
CA ALA A 553 -6.07 8.96 3.19
C ALA A 553 -5.17 8.36 4.29
N GLY A 554 -5.39 8.78 5.54
CA GLY A 554 -4.58 8.39 6.69
C GLY A 554 -3.15 8.89 6.67
N GLY A 555 -2.90 10.09 6.14
CA GLY A 555 -1.58 10.72 6.20
C GLY A 555 -0.50 10.07 5.31
N ASN A 556 -0.89 9.31 4.28
CA ASN A 556 0.03 8.64 3.36
C ASN A 556 0.54 9.60 2.25
N TYR A 557 1.84 9.80 2.15
CA TYR A 557 2.46 10.73 1.18
C TYR A 557 3.75 10.20 0.55
N VAL A 558 3.97 10.53 -0.72
CA VAL A 558 5.29 10.47 -1.39
C VAL A 558 5.55 11.81 -2.06
N PHE A 559 6.74 12.38 -1.84
CA PHE A 559 7.19 13.67 -2.36
C PHE A 559 8.41 13.49 -3.28
N PRO A 560 8.22 13.27 -4.59
CA PRO A 560 9.31 13.36 -5.57
C PRO A 560 9.80 14.81 -5.70
N MET A 561 11.06 15.08 -5.36
CA MET A 561 11.59 16.44 -5.29
C MET A 561 12.56 16.75 -6.44
N PRO A 562 12.67 18.03 -6.88
CA PRO A 562 13.45 18.41 -8.07
C PRO A 562 14.96 18.19 -7.92
N ASN A 563 15.45 18.04 -6.69
CA ASN A 563 16.83 17.71 -6.38
C ASN A 563 17.14 16.20 -6.44
N GLY A 564 16.15 15.35 -6.75
CA GLY A 564 16.26 13.90 -6.83
C GLY A 564 16.01 13.16 -5.50
N LEU A 565 15.79 13.87 -4.39
CA LEU A 565 15.39 13.25 -3.12
C LEU A 565 13.91 12.86 -3.17
N VAL A 566 13.53 11.89 -2.32
CA VAL A 566 12.14 11.48 -2.14
C VAL A 566 11.81 11.45 -0.66
N GLY A 567 10.75 12.16 -0.26
CA GLY A 567 10.16 12.03 1.07
C GLY A 567 9.02 11.02 1.05
N ILE A 568 8.90 10.18 2.06
CA ILE A 568 7.82 9.21 2.23
C ILE A 568 7.26 9.36 3.63
N VAL A 569 5.94 9.33 3.74
CA VAL A 569 5.22 9.24 5.01
C VAL A 569 4.17 8.15 4.84
N LEU A 570 4.17 7.20 5.75
CA LEU A 570 3.12 6.20 5.89
C LEU A 570 2.42 6.44 7.21
N GLY A 571 1.10 6.55 7.18
CA GLY A 571 0.31 6.67 8.40
C GLY A 571 -0.22 5.33 8.89
N TYR A 572 -0.81 5.34 10.08
CA TYR A 572 -1.56 4.22 10.63
C TYR A 572 -2.72 4.74 11.51
N ASN A 573 -3.64 3.84 11.86
CA ASN A 573 -4.84 4.04 12.69
C ASN A 573 -5.98 4.86 12.07
N SER A 574 -5.75 6.12 11.71
CA SER A 574 -6.86 7.04 11.40
C SER A 574 -6.98 7.37 9.92
N TYR A 575 -8.12 7.02 9.31
CA TYR A 575 -8.45 7.40 7.92
C TYR A 575 -8.38 8.90 7.67
N SER A 576 -8.93 9.65 8.61
CA SER A 576 -9.19 11.08 8.49
C SER A 576 -7.95 11.91 8.78
N PHE A 577 -6.90 11.27 9.31
CA PHE A 577 -5.65 11.92 9.60
C PHE A 577 -5.02 12.49 8.34
N LYS A 578 -4.62 13.76 8.45
CA LYS A 578 -3.95 14.50 7.38
C LYS A 578 -2.92 15.41 8.02
N TRP A 579 -1.75 15.46 7.40
CA TRP A 579 -0.75 16.43 7.79
C TRP A 579 -1.19 17.82 7.33
N SER A 580 -0.97 18.82 8.19
CA SER A 580 -1.12 20.22 7.81
C SER A 580 -0.17 20.59 6.66
N LEU A 581 -0.38 21.76 6.04
CA LEU A 581 0.57 22.23 5.03
C LEU A 581 1.97 22.41 5.65
N GLU A 582 2.05 23.01 6.84
CA GLU A 582 3.30 23.26 7.57
C GLU A 582 4.04 21.96 7.90
N GLN A 583 3.31 20.96 8.41
CA GLN A 583 3.89 19.63 8.70
C GLN A 583 4.47 18.99 7.43
N ARG A 584 3.76 19.07 6.28
CA ARG A 584 4.29 18.58 5.00
C ARG A 584 5.50 19.37 4.51
N MET A 585 5.55 20.68 4.78
CA MET A 585 6.70 21.51 4.42
C MET A 585 7.97 21.07 5.15
N THR A 586 7.90 20.55 6.38
CA THR A 586 9.09 20.07 7.11
C THR A 586 9.90 19.03 6.31
N MET A 587 9.22 18.14 5.59
CA MET A 587 9.86 17.14 4.73
C MET A 587 10.58 17.78 3.53
N ILE A 588 9.91 18.74 2.88
CA ILE A 588 10.42 19.44 1.69
C ILE A 588 11.59 20.37 2.09
N GLU A 589 11.47 21.06 3.22
CA GLU A 589 12.51 21.90 3.79
C GLU A 589 13.75 21.10 4.16
N ALA A 590 13.59 19.93 4.81
CA ALA A 590 14.70 19.04 5.12
C ALA A 590 15.43 18.61 3.84
N ALA A 591 14.69 18.20 2.80
CA ALA A 591 15.30 17.84 1.52
C ALA A 591 16.04 19.01 0.85
N ASN A 592 15.48 20.23 0.91
CA ASN A 592 16.13 21.43 0.39
C ASN A 592 17.38 21.83 1.20
N LYS A 593 17.42 21.57 2.51
CA LYS A 593 18.63 21.75 3.33
C LYS A 593 19.72 20.76 2.94
N ILE A 594 19.36 19.48 2.80
CA ILE A 594 20.28 18.40 2.40
C ILE A 594 20.88 18.65 1.02
N LYS A 595 20.04 19.02 0.05
CA LYS A 595 20.45 19.34 -1.31
C LYS A 595 19.54 20.45 -1.88
N PRO A 596 20.01 21.71 -1.95
CA PRO A 596 19.19 22.83 -2.40
C PRO A 596 18.53 22.59 -3.77
N PHE A 597 17.27 22.99 -3.87
CA PHE A 597 16.53 22.96 -5.13
C PHE A 597 17.10 24.01 -6.10
N LYS A 598 17.19 23.65 -7.38
CA LYS A 598 17.80 24.48 -8.42
C LYS A 598 16.80 24.90 -9.47
#